data_AF-A0A418M3L6-F1
#
_entry.id   AF-A0A418M3L6-F1
#
_cell.length_a   1.000
_cell.length_b   1.000
_cell.length_c   1.000
_cell.angle_alpha   90.00
_cell.angle_beta   90.00
_cell.angle_gamma   90.00
#
_symmetry.space_group_name_H-M   'P 1'
#
loop_
_entity.id
_entity.type
_entity.pdbx_description
1 polymer ?
#
loop_
_entity_poly.entity_id
_entity_poly.type
_entity_poly.pdbx_seq_one_letter_code
_entity_poly.pdbx_strand_id
1 'polypeptide(L)'
;MPTKQPLTAEDYELAAAILSTGVANIRAVCEVESGGRGFTVDGRCIIRFEPHLFSKYTKRVFDLSHPLLSFQPWQPGYPKGVDHSWKLFKEAAALNPNAAVMSTSWGAPQILGLNFAACGCANLGEFVQRMEHSEQEQLLMFCELLLDWGLADELQRRDWKTFARVYNGVGFRRNRYDEKLEAAYRKWGKVYPN
;
A
#
# COMPACT_ATOMS: atom_id res chain seq x y z
N MET A 1 -6.15 22.73 -6.92
CA MET A 1 -4.84 22.22 -6.46
C MET A 1 -4.06 21.78 -7.68
N PRO A 2 -2.73 21.96 -7.74
CA PRO A 2 -1.94 21.43 -8.85
C PRO A 2 -2.20 19.92 -8.96
N THR A 3 -2.41 19.45 -10.19
CA THR A 3 -2.56 18.03 -10.50
C THR A 3 -1.33 17.28 -10.02
N LYS A 4 -1.51 16.30 -9.13
CA LYS A 4 -0.42 15.41 -8.70
C LYS A 4 0.04 14.62 -9.92
N GLN A 5 1.31 14.77 -10.28
CA GLN A 5 1.85 14.18 -11.49
C GLN A 5 1.90 12.65 -11.36
N PRO A 6 1.56 11.91 -12.44
CA PRO A 6 1.68 10.47 -12.46
C PRO A 6 3.14 10.04 -12.48
N LEU A 7 3.45 8.84 -11.98
CA LEU A 7 4.78 8.24 -12.09
C LEU A 7 5.30 8.21 -13.54
N THR A 8 6.50 8.72 -13.75
CA THR A 8 7.18 8.71 -15.05
C THR A 8 7.98 7.41 -15.24
N ALA A 9 8.59 7.22 -16.41
CA ALA A 9 9.48 6.07 -16.61
C ALA A 9 10.72 6.16 -15.72
N GLU A 10 11.27 7.37 -15.57
CA GLU A 10 12.44 7.68 -14.77
C GLU A 10 12.22 7.37 -13.28
N ASP A 11 11.01 7.60 -12.75
CA ASP A 11 10.68 7.23 -11.37
C ASP A 11 10.79 5.72 -11.13
N TYR A 12 10.31 4.92 -12.09
CA TYR A 12 10.42 3.46 -12.00
C TYR A 12 11.85 2.98 -12.23
N GLU A 13 12.63 3.63 -13.10
CA GLU A 13 14.04 3.32 -13.32
C GLU A 13 14.88 3.62 -12.07
N LEU A 14 14.62 4.75 -11.39
CA LEU A 14 15.24 5.07 -10.12
C LEU A 14 14.91 4.03 -9.06
N ALA A 15 13.63 3.68 -8.90
CA ALA A 15 13.21 2.64 -7.96
C ALA A 15 13.83 1.27 -8.29
N ALA A 16 13.96 0.94 -9.58
CA ALA A 16 14.61 -0.27 -10.06
C ALA A 16 16.09 -0.30 -9.68
N ALA A 17 16.79 0.83 -9.84
CA ALA A 17 18.18 0.97 -9.43
C ALA A 17 18.35 0.82 -7.92
N ILE A 18 17.51 1.48 -7.10
CA ILE A 18 17.54 1.38 -5.63
C ILE A 18 17.40 -0.08 -5.18
N LEU A 19 16.44 -0.80 -5.75
CA LEU A 19 16.13 -2.19 -5.38
C LEU A 19 16.96 -3.23 -6.13
N SER A 20 17.90 -2.80 -6.99
CA SER A 20 18.71 -3.66 -7.86
C SER A 20 17.86 -4.68 -8.65
N THR A 21 16.72 -4.24 -9.18
CA THR A 21 15.70 -5.06 -9.86
C THR A 21 15.32 -4.44 -11.21
N GLY A 22 14.38 -5.05 -11.94
CA GLY A 22 13.87 -4.50 -13.20
C GLY A 22 12.62 -3.63 -13.04
N VAL A 23 12.44 -2.63 -13.91
CA VAL A 23 11.23 -1.77 -13.97
C VAL A 23 9.94 -2.60 -14.01
N ALA A 24 9.94 -3.71 -14.75
CA ALA A 24 8.79 -4.59 -14.86
C ALA A 24 8.35 -5.20 -13.51
N ASN A 25 9.28 -5.47 -12.60
CA ASN A 25 8.96 -6.02 -11.28
C ASN A 25 8.21 -4.99 -10.42
N ILE A 26 8.67 -3.74 -10.43
CA ILE A 26 8.09 -2.65 -9.62
C ILE A 26 6.71 -2.26 -10.16
N ARG A 27 6.59 -2.13 -11.49
CA ARG A 27 5.30 -1.87 -12.15
C ARG A 27 4.29 -2.99 -11.90
N ALA A 28 4.74 -4.25 -11.84
CA ALA A 28 3.86 -5.38 -11.51
C ALA A 28 3.23 -5.23 -10.12
N VAL A 29 4.03 -4.87 -9.10
CA VAL A 29 3.50 -4.64 -7.75
C VAL A 29 2.51 -3.48 -7.73
N CYS A 30 2.88 -2.33 -8.27
CA CYS A 30 1.99 -1.15 -8.29
C CYS A 30 0.68 -1.43 -9.04
N GLU A 31 0.73 -2.16 -10.16
CA GLU A 31 -0.47 -2.56 -10.92
C GLU A 31 -1.39 -3.47 -10.10
N VAL A 32 -0.85 -4.47 -9.40
CA VAL A 32 -1.64 -5.40 -8.62
C VAL A 32 -2.27 -4.75 -7.37
N GLU A 33 -1.57 -3.80 -6.75
CA GLU A 33 -2.03 -3.17 -5.50
C GLU A 33 -3.13 -2.12 -5.72
N SER A 34 -2.96 -1.25 -6.72
CA SER A 34 -3.88 -0.11 -6.94
C SER A 34 -4.26 0.14 -8.40
N GLY A 35 -3.85 -0.74 -9.32
CA GLY A 35 -3.89 -0.45 -10.75
C GLY A 35 -2.83 0.55 -11.21
N GLY A 36 -1.77 0.73 -10.41
CA GLY A 36 -0.63 1.60 -10.72
C GLY A 36 -0.84 3.07 -10.39
N ARG A 37 -1.92 3.43 -9.68
CA ARG A 37 -2.26 4.81 -9.32
C ARG A 37 -2.10 5.04 -7.83
N GLY A 38 -1.55 6.18 -7.46
CA GLY A 38 -1.42 6.66 -6.10
C GLY A 38 -2.48 7.68 -5.69
N PHE A 39 -3.12 8.32 -6.67
CA PHE A 39 -4.17 9.30 -6.44
C PHE A 39 -5.43 9.01 -7.26
N THR A 40 -6.56 9.43 -6.70
CA THR A 40 -7.83 9.52 -7.41
C THR A 40 -7.85 10.71 -8.36
N VAL A 41 -8.83 10.75 -9.27
CA VAL A 41 -8.99 11.86 -10.24
C VAL A 41 -9.22 13.22 -9.57
N ASP A 42 -9.79 13.24 -8.37
CA ASP A 42 -9.98 14.42 -7.53
C ASP A 42 -8.77 14.73 -6.61
N GLY A 43 -7.67 14.00 -6.76
CA GLY A 43 -6.38 14.31 -6.12
C GLY A 43 -6.19 13.75 -4.70
N ARG A 44 -7.13 12.95 -4.19
CA ARG A 44 -6.99 12.27 -2.89
C ARG A 44 -6.05 11.07 -3.04
N CYS A 45 -5.23 10.82 -2.02
CA CYS A 45 -4.42 9.60 -1.99
C CYS A 45 -5.34 8.37 -2.03
N ILE A 46 -5.00 7.35 -2.80
CA ILE A 46 -5.73 6.10 -2.80
C ILE A 46 -5.44 5.40 -1.48
N ILE A 47 -6.49 5.16 -0.70
CA ILE A 47 -6.38 4.47 0.58
C ILE A 47 -7.31 3.27 0.68
N ARG A 48 -6.93 2.32 1.52
CA ARG A 48 -7.79 1.24 2.00
C ARG A 48 -7.75 1.16 3.51
N PHE A 49 -8.87 1.52 4.14
CA PHE A 49 -9.03 1.43 5.59
C PHE A 49 -9.39 0.00 6.00
N GLU A 50 -8.77 -0.51 7.05
CA GLU A 50 -8.95 -1.88 7.53
C GLU A 50 -9.54 -1.87 8.97
N PRO A 51 -10.88 -2.02 9.12
CA PRO A 51 -11.56 -1.92 10.42
C PRO A 51 -11.04 -2.89 11.49
N HIS A 52 -10.58 -4.06 11.06
CA HIS A 52 -10.02 -5.08 11.95
C HIS A 52 -8.65 -4.68 12.52
N LEU A 53 -7.86 -3.92 11.76
CA LEU A 53 -6.63 -3.31 12.27
C LEU A 53 -6.96 -2.16 13.21
N PHE A 54 -7.98 -1.35 12.91
CA PHE A 54 -8.39 -0.28 13.81
C PHE A 54 -8.87 -0.83 15.15
N SER A 55 -9.70 -1.87 15.15
CA SER A 55 -10.08 -2.62 16.35
C SER A 55 -8.86 -3.16 17.11
N LYS A 56 -7.88 -3.75 16.41
CA LYS A 56 -6.63 -4.23 17.03
C LYS A 56 -5.85 -3.10 17.69
N TYR A 57 -5.58 -1.99 16.98
CA TYR A 57 -4.71 -0.92 17.45
C TYR A 57 -5.36 0.02 18.47
N THR A 58 -6.69 0.05 18.51
CA THR A 58 -7.45 0.74 19.57
C THR A 58 -7.77 -0.18 20.76
N LYS A 59 -7.24 -1.41 20.76
CA LYS A 59 -7.49 -2.42 21.79
C LYS A 59 -9.00 -2.66 22.01
N ARG A 60 -9.77 -2.67 20.92
CA ARG A 60 -11.21 -2.97 20.86
C ARG A 60 -12.12 -1.96 21.56
N VAL A 61 -11.60 -0.81 22.00
CA VAL A 61 -12.38 0.19 22.76
C VAL A 61 -13.59 0.73 21.97
N PHE A 62 -13.54 0.68 20.63
CA PHE A 62 -14.60 1.17 19.76
C PHE A 62 -15.48 0.07 19.15
N ASP A 63 -15.25 -1.21 19.46
CA ASP A 63 -15.98 -2.32 18.82
C ASP A 63 -17.49 -2.26 19.09
N LEU A 64 -17.89 -1.86 20.30
CA LEU A 64 -19.31 -1.75 20.68
C LEU A 64 -19.95 -0.43 20.20
N SER A 65 -19.22 0.68 20.31
CA SER A 65 -19.74 2.01 19.99
C SER A 65 -19.72 2.34 18.49
N HIS A 66 -18.80 1.72 17.73
CA HIS A 66 -18.61 1.97 16.30
C HIS A 66 -18.41 0.66 15.52
N PRO A 67 -19.39 -0.26 15.53
CA PRO A 67 -19.25 -1.61 14.96
C PRO A 67 -19.04 -1.66 13.45
N LEU A 68 -19.28 -0.56 12.73
CA LEU A 68 -18.98 -0.44 11.29
C LEU A 68 -17.56 0.03 11.00
N LEU A 69 -16.87 0.58 12.01
CA LEU A 69 -15.54 1.20 11.94
C LEU A 69 -14.48 0.34 12.63
N SER A 70 -14.89 -0.40 13.67
CA SER A 70 -14.04 -1.21 14.52
C SER A 70 -14.70 -2.57 14.71
N PHE A 71 -14.17 -3.61 14.06
CA PHE A 71 -14.66 -4.97 14.25
C PHE A 71 -13.62 -6.01 13.85
N GLN A 72 -13.63 -7.15 14.52
CA GLN A 72 -12.84 -8.33 14.15
C GLN A 72 -13.61 -9.62 14.51
N PRO A 73 -13.49 -10.71 13.72
CA PRO A 73 -12.69 -10.83 12.50
C PRO A 73 -13.26 -10.01 11.34
N TRP A 74 -12.46 -9.83 10.28
CA TRP A 74 -12.90 -9.18 9.05
C TRP A 74 -14.13 -9.89 8.46
N GLN A 75 -15.10 -9.13 7.96
CA GLN A 75 -16.37 -9.65 7.44
C GLN A 75 -16.39 -9.65 5.90
N PRO A 76 -16.75 -10.79 5.25
CA PRO A 76 -16.97 -10.86 3.82
C PRO A 76 -17.98 -9.82 3.32
N GLY A 77 -17.71 -9.23 2.14
CA GLY A 77 -18.62 -8.25 1.53
C GLY A 77 -18.47 -6.82 2.06
N TYR A 78 -17.58 -6.56 3.03
CA TYR A 78 -17.31 -5.21 3.48
C TYR A 78 -16.84 -4.30 2.32
N PRO A 79 -17.41 -3.09 2.13
CA PRO A 79 -17.05 -2.24 1.01
C PRO A 79 -15.57 -1.83 1.05
N LYS A 80 -14.89 -1.93 -0.09
CA LYS A 80 -13.44 -1.68 -0.23
C LYS A 80 -13.10 -0.46 -1.09
N GLY A 81 -14.10 0.34 -1.47
CA GLY A 81 -13.92 1.50 -2.34
C GLY A 81 -13.12 2.61 -1.65
N VAL A 82 -12.45 3.44 -2.45
CA VAL A 82 -11.64 4.57 -1.95
C VAL A 82 -12.50 5.59 -1.21
N ASP A 83 -13.70 5.90 -1.70
CA ASP A 83 -14.62 6.83 -1.02
C ASP A 83 -15.09 6.32 0.33
N HIS A 84 -15.44 5.03 0.39
CA HIS A 84 -15.80 4.38 1.65
C HIS A 84 -14.63 4.38 2.62
N SER A 85 -13.42 4.08 2.15
CA SER A 85 -12.20 4.10 2.97
C SER A 85 -11.90 5.50 3.52
N TRP A 86 -12.05 6.56 2.72
CA TRP A 86 -11.90 7.94 3.18
C TRP A 86 -12.95 8.36 4.19
N LYS A 87 -14.20 7.93 4.02
CA LYS A 87 -15.25 8.17 5.01
C LYS A 87 -14.86 7.56 6.36
N LEU A 88 -14.54 6.27 6.39
CA LEU A 88 -14.14 5.57 7.60
C LEU A 88 -12.87 6.14 8.21
N PHE A 89 -11.86 6.43 7.40
CA PHE A 89 -10.61 7.01 7.87
C PHE A 89 -10.86 8.32 8.62
N LYS A 90 -11.72 9.20 8.10
CA LYS A 90 -12.08 10.46 8.78
C LYS A 90 -12.79 10.23 10.11
N GLU A 91 -13.73 9.29 10.15
CA GLU A 91 -14.44 8.90 11.38
C GLU A 91 -13.47 8.30 12.41
N ALA A 92 -12.59 7.39 12.00
CA ALA A 92 -11.55 6.80 12.84
C ALA A 92 -10.54 7.83 13.34
N ALA A 93 -10.12 8.77 12.49
CA ALA A 93 -9.15 9.78 12.84
C ALA A 93 -9.68 10.76 13.89
N ALA A 94 -11.00 11.02 13.90
CA ALA A 94 -11.66 11.80 14.94
C ALA A 94 -11.65 11.10 16.31
N LEU A 95 -11.62 9.76 16.34
CA LEU A 95 -11.58 8.96 17.56
C LEU A 95 -10.15 8.68 18.03
N ASN A 96 -9.28 8.30 17.10
CA ASN A 96 -7.87 7.98 17.35
C ASN A 96 -7.05 8.16 16.06
N PRO A 97 -6.37 9.30 15.86
CA PRO A 97 -5.67 9.60 14.62
C PRO A 97 -4.54 8.62 14.31
N ASN A 98 -3.77 8.22 15.33
CA ASN A 98 -2.66 7.29 15.14
C ASN A 98 -3.15 5.91 14.70
N ALA A 99 -4.17 5.37 15.39
CA ALA A 99 -4.73 4.08 15.01
C ALA A 99 -5.39 4.12 13.63
N ALA A 100 -6.01 5.24 13.26
CA ALA A 100 -6.59 5.42 11.92
C ALA A 100 -5.51 5.29 10.83
N VAL A 101 -4.38 6.00 10.97
CA VAL A 101 -3.27 5.93 9.99
C VAL A 101 -2.65 4.53 9.98
N MET A 102 -2.35 3.95 11.14
CA MET A 102 -1.77 2.61 11.23
C MET A 102 -2.64 1.50 10.62
N SER A 103 -3.95 1.74 10.55
CA SER A 103 -4.95 0.78 10.05
C SER A 103 -5.33 1.02 8.59
N THR A 104 -4.56 1.84 7.87
CA THR A 104 -4.88 2.25 6.50
C THR A 104 -3.69 1.97 5.58
N SER A 105 -3.94 1.34 4.44
CA SER A 105 -3.00 1.22 3.33
C SER A 105 -3.07 2.45 2.43
N TRP A 106 -1.92 2.94 1.94
CA TRP A 106 -1.81 4.23 1.25
C TRP A 106 -1.07 4.10 -0.09
N GLY A 107 -1.49 4.93 -1.05
CA GLY A 107 -0.80 5.17 -2.31
C GLY A 107 -0.81 3.99 -3.27
N ALA A 108 -0.04 4.13 -4.35
CA ALA A 108 0.12 3.12 -5.39
C ALA A 108 0.60 1.77 -4.85
N PRO A 109 1.60 1.70 -3.95
CA PRO A 109 2.05 0.42 -3.40
C PRO A 109 1.14 -0.12 -2.28
N GLN A 110 0.09 0.60 -1.86
CA GLN A 110 -0.80 0.23 -0.75
C GLN A 110 -0.06 -0.06 0.57
N ILE A 111 0.96 0.72 0.89
CA ILE A 111 1.75 0.57 2.11
C ILE A 111 0.87 0.83 3.34
N LEU A 112 0.82 -0.15 4.24
CA LEU A 112 0.10 -0.02 5.51
C LEU A 112 0.80 0.97 6.43
N GLY A 113 0.08 1.97 6.94
CA GLY A 113 0.65 3.06 7.74
C GLY A 113 1.32 2.63 9.05
N LEU A 114 1.06 1.41 9.52
CA LEU A 114 1.82 0.79 10.61
C LEU A 114 3.33 0.75 10.33
N ASN A 115 3.71 0.64 9.06
CA ASN A 115 5.08 0.45 8.61
C ASN A 115 5.83 1.77 8.40
N PHE A 116 5.33 2.90 8.93
CA PHE A 116 5.92 4.23 8.69
C PHE A 116 7.42 4.28 8.98
N ALA A 117 7.88 3.61 10.05
CA ALA A 117 9.28 3.60 10.43
C ALA A 117 10.16 2.87 9.39
N ALA A 118 9.67 1.74 8.87
CA ALA A 118 10.34 0.98 7.80
C ALA A 118 10.37 1.74 6.47
N CYS A 119 9.46 2.70 6.27
CA CYS A 119 9.48 3.65 5.15
C CYS A 119 10.42 4.85 5.37
N GLY A 120 11.24 4.83 6.43
CA GLY A 120 12.16 5.90 6.79
C GLY A 120 11.50 7.15 7.37
N CYS A 121 10.23 7.09 7.81
CA CYS A 121 9.53 8.22 8.41
C CYS A 121 9.73 8.25 9.93
N ALA A 122 9.95 9.42 10.52
CA ALA A 122 10.13 9.58 11.96
C ALA A 122 8.82 9.42 12.74
N ASN A 123 7.67 9.70 12.11
CA ASN A 123 6.34 9.57 12.72
C ASN A 123 5.24 9.39 11.66
N LEU A 124 4.02 9.08 12.13
CA LEU A 124 2.84 8.88 11.29
C LEU A 124 2.42 10.14 10.50
N GLY A 125 2.68 11.33 11.04
CA GLY A 125 2.36 12.59 10.35
C GLY A 125 3.23 12.80 9.12
N GLU A 126 4.53 12.55 9.24
CA GLU A 126 5.47 12.57 8.12
C GLU A 126 5.11 11.52 7.07
N PHE A 127 4.74 10.31 7.50
CA PHE A 127 4.28 9.27 6.58
C PHE A 127 3.08 9.71 5.75
N VAL A 128 2.04 10.27 6.38
CA VAL A 128 0.86 10.78 5.65
C VAL A 128 1.26 11.93 4.72
N GLN A 129 2.10 12.86 5.19
CA GLN A 129 2.57 13.98 4.38
C GLN A 129 3.27 13.50 3.10
N ARG A 130 4.19 12.54 3.20
CA ARG A 130 4.91 11.97 2.05
C ARG A 130 3.97 11.17 1.14
N MET A 131 3.06 10.38 1.72
CA MET A 131 2.05 9.62 0.94
C MET A 131 1.13 10.54 0.15
N GLU A 132 0.82 11.72 0.68
CA GLU A 132 -0.02 12.70 0.01
C GLU A 132 0.75 13.64 -0.91
N HIS A 133 2.09 13.69 -0.83
CA HIS A 133 2.90 14.62 -1.60
C HIS A 133 2.91 14.30 -3.10
N SER A 134 3.38 13.10 -3.48
CA SER A 134 3.50 12.67 -4.88
C SER A 134 3.52 11.15 -5.00
N GLU A 135 3.27 10.60 -6.19
CA GLU A 135 3.38 9.15 -6.40
C GLU A 135 4.85 8.72 -6.35
N GLN A 136 5.77 9.62 -6.72
CA GLN A 136 7.22 9.43 -6.57
C GLN A 136 7.59 9.19 -5.09
N GLU A 137 7.09 10.01 -4.16
CA GLU A 137 7.32 9.79 -2.72
C GLU A 137 6.73 8.46 -2.24
N GLN A 138 5.55 8.08 -2.73
CA GLN A 138 4.96 6.77 -2.44
C GLN A 138 5.88 5.63 -2.91
N LEU A 139 6.47 5.76 -4.09
CA LEU A 139 7.37 4.77 -4.67
C LEU A 139 8.73 4.71 -3.94
N LEU A 140 9.28 5.86 -3.53
CA LEU A 140 10.50 5.90 -2.73
C LEU A 140 10.29 5.25 -1.35
N MET A 141 9.17 5.55 -0.67
CA MET A 141 8.82 4.88 0.59
C MET A 141 8.59 3.37 0.45
N PHE A 142 8.13 2.92 -0.72
CA PHE A 142 8.07 1.50 -1.04
C PHE A 142 9.46 0.88 -1.15
N CYS A 143 10.41 1.58 -1.77
CA CYS A 143 11.78 1.10 -1.85
C CYS A 143 12.41 0.98 -0.45
N GLU A 144 12.28 2.00 0.39
CA GLU A 144 12.75 1.98 1.79
C GLU A 144 12.16 0.80 2.55
N LEU A 145 10.84 0.59 2.44
CA LEU A 145 10.14 -0.53 3.08
C LEU A 145 10.70 -1.89 2.67
N LEU A 146 10.93 -2.10 1.37
CA LEU A 146 11.46 -3.38 0.89
C LEU A 146 12.91 -3.63 1.32
N LEU A 147 13.71 -2.57 1.41
CA LEU A 147 15.09 -2.66 1.91
C LEU A 147 15.10 -3.01 3.41
N ASP A 148 14.28 -2.33 4.22
CA ASP A 148 14.16 -2.58 5.66
C ASP A 148 13.67 -4.01 5.94
N TRP A 149 12.69 -4.49 5.18
CA TRP A 149 12.15 -5.84 5.34
C TRP A 149 13.04 -6.94 4.78
N GLY A 150 14.10 -6.58 4.04
CA GLY A 150 14.91 -7.53 3.28
C GLY A 150 14.05 -8.32 2.28
N LEU A 151 13.14 -7.63 1.58
CA LEU A 151 12.21 -8.22 0.60
C LEU A 151 12.59 -7.87 -0.86
N ALA A 152 13.66 -7.09 -1.04
CA ALA A 152 14.15 -6.69 -2.36
C ALA A 152 14.63 -7.90 -3.18
N ASP A 153 15.24 -8.90 -2.54
CA ASP A 153 15.80 -10.06 -3.23
C ASP A 153 14.74 -11.07 -3.67
N GLU A 154 13.60 -11.22 -2.99
CA GLU A 154 12.43 -11.92 -3.54
C GLU A 154 11.93 -11.24 -4.81
N LEU A 155 11.88 -9.91 -4.83
CA LEU A 155 11.45 -9.16 -6.00
C LEU A 155 12.42 -9.35 -7.17
N GLN A 156 13.74 -9.34 -6.91
CA GLN A 156 14.79 -9.60 -7.90
C GLN A 156 14.69 -11.01 -8.49
N ARG A 157 14.56 -12.02 -7.62
CA ARG A 157 14.44 -13.43 -8.02
C ARG A 157 13.05 -13.78 -8.55
N ARG A 158 12.10 -12.84 -8.47
CA ARG A 158 10.69 -13.00 -8.87
C ARG A 158 10.01 -14.14 -8.10
N ASP A 159 10.36 -14.30 -6.82
CA ASP A 159 9.66 -15.19 -5.91
C ASP A 159 8.35 -14.54 -5.45
N TRP A 160 7.38 -14.47 -6.37
CA TRP A 160 6.08 -13.83 -6.14
C TRP A 160 5.31 -14.43 -4.98
N LYS A 161 5.55 -15.70 -4.68
CA LYS A 161 4.88 -16.41 -3.59
C LYS A 161 5.41 -15.95 -2.24
N THR A 162 6.74 -15.88 -2.09
CA THR A 162 7.34 -15.39 -0.84
C THR A 162 7.09 -13.89 -0.69
N PHE A 163 7.26 -13.11 -1.77
CA PHE A 163 6.96 -11.68 -1.79
C PHE A 163 5.51 -11.41 -1.34
N ALA A 164 4.51 -12.00 -1.99
CA ALA A 164 3.11 -11.79 -1.66
C ALA A 164 2.75 -12.26 -0.24
N ARG A 165 3.39 -13.33 0.25
CA ARG A 165 3.18 -13.80 1.62
C ARG A 165 3.62 -12.77 2.66
N VAL A 166 4.78 -12.13 2.44
CA VAL A 166 5.31 -11.12 3.36
C VAL A 166 4.54 -9.81 3.20
N TYR A 167 4.36 -9.35 1.96
CA TYR A 167 3.76 -8.05 1.68
C TYR A 167 2.23 -8.01 1.93
N ASN A 168 1.49 -9.00 1.46
CA ASN A 168 0.02 -9.07 1.59
C ASN A 168 -0.46 -9.93 2.76
N GLY A 169 0.46 -10.61 3.45
CA GLY A 169 0.17 -11.48 4.58
C GLY A 169 -0.27 -12.90 4.20
N VAL A 170 -0.52 -13.74 5.21
CA VAL A 170 -0.78 -15.19 5.05
C VAL A 170 -2.01 -15.52 4.18
N GLY A 171 -2.94 -14.57 4.02
CA GLY A 171 -4.12 -14.71 3.19
C GLY A 171 -3.88 -14.54 1.68
N PHE A 172 -2.65 -14.22 1.25
CA PHE A 172 -2.34 -13.82 -0.12
C PHE A 172 -2.88 -14.78 -1.21
N ARG A 173 -2.78 -16.10 -0.97
CA ARG A 173 -3.24 -17.14 -1.92
C ARG A 173 -4.74 -17.12 -2.16
N ARG A 174 -5.54 -16.80 -1.13
CA ARG A 174 -7.01 -16.70 -1.28
C ARG A 174 -7.38 -15.61 -2.28
N ASN A 175 -6.55 -14.56 -2.37
CA ASN A 175 -6.73 -13.45 -3.30
C ASN A 175 -5.85 -13.58 -4.56
N ARG A 176 -5.12 -14.70 -4.71
CA ARG A 176 -4.23 -15.02 -5.84
C ARG A 176 -3.19 -13.94 -6.12
N TYR A 177 -2.62 -13.32 -5.08
CA TYR A 177 -1.67 -12.22 -5.24
C TYR A 177 -0.41 -12.64 -6.00
N ASP A 178 0.14 -13.80 -5.70
CA ASP A 178 1.28 -14.40 -6.38
C ASP A 178 1.04 -14.56 -7.89
N GLU A 179 -0.10 -15.15 -8.26
CA GLU A 179 -0.45 -15.34 -9.68
C GLU A 179 -0.71 -14.00 -10.40
N LYS A 180 -1.31 -13.02 -9.72
CA LYS A 180 -1.54 -11.68 -10.28
C LYS A 180 -0.23 -10.93 -10.49
N LEU A 181 0.70 -11.01 -9.55
CA LEU A 181 2.04 -10.41 -9.65
C LEU A 181 2.80 -11.03 -10.82
N GLU A 182 2.78 -12.35 -10.95
CA GLU A 182 3.41 -13.03 -12.09
C GLU A 182 2.79 -12.60 -13.42
N ALA A 183 1.47 -12.55 -13.51
CA ALA A 183 0.78 -12.11 -14.72
C ALA A 183 1.09 -10.66 -15.09
N ALA A 184 1.10 -9.75 -14.11
CA ALA A 184 1.46 -8.35 -14.30
C ALA A 184 2.93 -8.21 -14.72
N TYR A 185 3.84 -8.97 -14.12
CA TYR A 185 5.24 -9.01 -14.54
C TYR A 185 5.39 -9.44 -15.99
N ARG A 186 4.73 -10.53 -16.41
CA ARG A 186 4.78 -11.01 -17.82
C ARG A 186 4.25 -9.97 -18.81
N LYS A 187 3.29 -9.15 -18.40
CA LYS A 187 2.77 -8.02 -19.20
C LYS A 187 3.84 -6.93 -19.31
N TRP A 188 4.40 -6.48 -18.20
CA TRP A 188 5.39 -5.39 -18.19
C TRP A 188 6.73 -5.77 -18.77
N GLY A 189 7.16 -7.03 -18.64
CA GLY A 189 8.41 -7.53 -19.21
C GLY A 189 8.44 -7.54 -20.75
N LYS A 190 7.28 -7.40 -21.41
CA LYS A 190 7.21 -7.16 -22.87
C LYS A 190 7.52 -5.72 -23.24
N VAL A 191 7.24 -4.78 -22.33
CA VAL A 191 7.46 -3.33 -22.52
C VAL A 191 8.86 -2.95 -22.05
N TYR A 192 9.30 -3.55 -20.94
CA TYR A 192 10.58 -3.34 -20.29
C TYR A 192 11.31 -4.69 -20.19
N PRO A 193 11.88 -5.19 -21.31
CA PRO A 193 12.71 -6.38 -21.27
C PRO A 193 13.93 -6.14 -20.37
N ASN A 194 14.35 -7.20 -19.66
CA ASN A 194 15.57 -7.19 -18.86
C ASN A 194 16.82 -7.04 -19.74
#